data_AF-A0A940QVU8-F1
#
_entry.id   AF-A0A940QVU8-F1
#
_cell.length_a   1.000
_cell.length_b   1.000
_cell.length_c   1.000
_cell.angle_alpha   90.00
_cell.angle_beta   90.00
_cell.angle_gamma   90.00
#
_symmetry.space_group_name_H-M   'P 1'
#
loop_
_entity.id
_entity.type
_entity.pdbx_description
1 polymer ?
#
loop_
_entity_poly.entity_id
_entity_poly.type
_entity_poly.pdbx_seq_one_letter_code
_entity_poly.pdbx_strand_id
1 'polypeptide(L)'
;MAALVEDVVSLEKEADAIVIHARAGAKELEKLAIAEAEAYRRKLAEETDQKILAFQKEMEERHQRSLAEAEKDLTRALNAIEQIPDNALKEQMSKIVKKFGEL
;
A
#
# COMPACT_ATOMS: atom_id res chain seq x y z
N MET A 1 -17.26 53.57 50.57
CA MET A 1 -18.12 53.18 49.44
C MET A 1 -17.44 53.40 48.10
N ALA A 2 -16.85 54.57 47.81
CA ALA A 2 -16.14 54.83 46.54
C ALA A 2 -14.99 53.85 46.24
N ALA A 3 -14.11 53.55 47.21
CA ALA A 3 -12.99 52.63 47.02
C ALA A 3 -13.41 51.19 46.67
N LEU A 4 -14.47 50.67 47.31
CA LEU A 4 -14.99 49.33 47.02
C LEU A 4 -15.55 49.23 45.58
N VAL A 5 -16.18 50.30 45.10
CA VAL A 5 -16.68 50.36 43.72
C VAL A 5 -15.52 50.39 42.73
N GLU A 6 -14.45 51.10 43.04
CA GLU A 6 -13.23 51.15 42.21
C GLU A 6 -12.51 49.79 42.16
N ASP A 7 -12.40 49.10 43.30
CA ASP A 7 -11.82 47.75 43.38
C ASP A 7 -12.63 46.73 42.57
N VAL A 8 -13.97 46.78 42.65
CA VAL A 8 -14.85 45.89 41.87
C VAL A 8 -14.70 46.14 40.37
N VAL A 9 -14.66 47.41 39.94
CA VAL A 9 -14.46 47.75 38.52
C VAL A 9 -13.07 47.31 38.03
N SER A 10 -12.04 47.36 38.87
CA SER A 10 -10.71 46.84 38.53
C SER A 10 -10.73 45.31 38.36
N LEU A 11 -11.36 44.60 39.29
CA LEU A 11 -11.53 43.15 39.23
C LEU A 11 -12.32 42.70 37.98
N GLU A 12 -13.38 43.41 37.61
CA GLU A 12 -14.15 43.13 36.40
C GLU A 12 -13.28 43.26 35.14
N LYS A 13 -12.47 44.32 35.04
CA LYS A 13 -11.55 44.51 33.90
C LYS A 13 -10.48 43.42 33.84
N GLU A 14 -9.93 43.01 34.98
CA GLU A 14 -8.96 41.92 35.05
C GLU A 14 -9.59 40.59 34.63
N ALA A 15 -10.80 40.30 35.11
CA ALA A 15 -11.54 39.11 34.73
C ALA A 15 -11.86 39.08 33.22
N ASP A 16 -12.30 40.21 32.66
CA ASP A 16 -12.54 40.35 31.22
C ASP A 16 -11.26 40.14 30.41
N ALA A 17 -10.13 40.71 30.84
CA ALA A 17 -8.84 40.51 30.21
C ALA A 17 -8.43 39.03 30.23
N ILE A 18 -8.58 38.35 31.37
CA ILE A 18 -8.31 36.90 31.49
C ILE A 18 -9.17 36.09 30.52
N VAL A 19 -10.47 36.39 30.43
CA VAL A 19 -11.39 35.68 29.52
C VAL A 19 -11.01 35.92 28.06
N ILE A 20 -10.65 37.15 27.68
CA ILE A 20 -10.21 37.48 26.32
C ILE A 20 -8.92 36.71 25.98
N HIS A 21 -7.94 36.72 26.88
CA HIS A 21 -6.68 35.98 26.68
C HIS A 21 -6.89 34.47 26.59
N ALA A 22 -7.74 33.90 27.46
CA ALA A 22 -8.09 32.48 27.41
C ALA A 22 -8.77 32.10 26.09
N ARG A 23 -9.70 32.93 25.59
CA ARG A 23 -10.35 32.72 24.29
C ARG A 23 -9.37 32.81 23.12
N ALA A 24 -8.45 33.77 23.16
CA ALA A 24 -7.40 33.88 22.15
C ALA A 24 -6.49 32.65 22.16
N GLY A 25 -6.04 32.22 23.35
CA GLY A 25 -5.23 31.01 23.50
C GLY A 25 -5.94 29.75 23.02
N ALA A 26 -7.22 29.59 23.32
CA ALA A 26 -8.02 28.46 22.85
C ALA A 26 -8.12 28.42 21.31
N LYS A 27 -8.33 29.58 20.67
CA LYS A 27 -8.37 29.67 19.20
C LYS A 27 -7.03 29.33 18.55
N GLU A 28 -5.91 29.74 19.15
CA GLU A 28 -4.59 29.38 18.63
C GLU A 28 -4.30 27.89 18.80
N LEU A 29 -4.67 27.29 19.95
CA LEU A 29 -4.57 25.84 20.14
C LEU A 29 -5.42 25.06 19.13
N GLU A 30 -6.64 25.52 18.85
CA GLU A 30 -7.51 24.91 17.85
C GLU A 30 -6.87 24.95 16.45
N LYS A 31 -6.31 26.10 16.04
CA LYS A 31 -5.59 26.23 14.77
C LYS A 31 -4.40 25.28 14.69
N LEU A 32 -3.61 25.19 15.77
CA LEU A 32 -2.44 24.31 15.82
C LEU A 32 -2.86 22.84 15.69
N ALA A 33 -3.91 22.43 16.41
CA ALA A 33 -4.42 21.07 16.34
C ALA A 33 -4.95 20.72 14.93
N ILE A 34 -5.64 21.65 14.27
CA ILE A 34 -6.10 21.46 12.89
C ILE A 34 -4.90 21.32 11.94
N ALA A 35 -3.92 22.21 12.03
CA ALA A 35 -2.72 22.18 11.20
C ALA A 35 -1.93 20.88 11.38
N GLU A 36 -1.79 20.41 12.63
CA GLU A 36 -1.13 19.16 12.96
C GLU A 36 -1.90 17.95 12.40
N ALA A 37 -3.23 17.93 12.55
CA ALA A 37 -4.08 16.87 11.98
C ALA A 37 -3.98 16.82 10.44
N GLU A 38 -3.94 17.98 9.78
CA GLU A 38 -3.73 18.05 8.33
C GLU A 38 -2.34 17.55 7.92
N ALA A 39 -1.30 17.91 8.67
CA ALA A 39 0.06 17.44 8.43
C ALA A 39 0.16 15.91 8.57
N TYR A 40 -0.47 15.34 9.61
CA TYR A 40 -0.55 13.88 9.78
C TYR A 40 -1.30 13.20 8.64
N ARG A 41 -2.43 13.76 8.18
CA ARG A 41 -3.17 13.21 7.04
C ARG A 41 -2.34 13.20 5.76
N ARG A 42 -1.58 14.28 5.49
CA ARG A 42 -0.70 14.35 4.31
C ARG A 42 0.42 13.32 4.39
N LYS A 43 1.10 13.22 5.54
CA LYS A 43 2.15 12.22 5.75
C LYS A 43 1.62 10.79 5.56
N LEU A 44 0.44 10.49 6.12
CA LEU A 44 -0.17 9.17 5.96
C LEU A 44 -0.49 8.87 4.49
N ALA A 45 -1.02 9.84 3.75
CA ALA A 45 -1.28 9.67 2.33
C ALA A 45 0.02 9.41 1.54
N GLU A 46 1.07 10.19 1.79
CA GLU A 46 2.39 10.01 1.16
C GLU A 46 2.99 8.63 1.47
N GLU A 47 2.91 8.18 2.73
CA GLU A 47 3.39 6.84 3.12
C GLU A 47 2.58 5.72 2.45
N THR A 48 1.26 5.90 2.34
CA THR A 48 0.40 4.93 1.65
C THR A 48 0.72 4.86 0.17
N ASP A 49 0.89 6.01 -0.51
CA ASP A 49 1.25 6.06 -1.93
C ASP A 49 2.61 5.41 -2.18
N GLN A 50 3.59 5.67 -1.32
CA GLN A 50 4.90 5.02 -1.39
C GLN A 50 4.81 3.49 -1.25
N LYS A 51 3.98 2.99 -0.31
CA LYS A 51 3.75 1.55 -0.15
C LYS A 51 3.07 0.93 -1.35
N ILE A 52 2.10 1.62 -1.95
CA ILE A 52 1.42 1.16 -3.17
C ILE A 52 2.41 1.06 -4.33
N LEU A 53 3.23 2.10 -4.55
CA LEU A 53 4.23 2.10 -5.62
C LEU A 53 5.29 1.00 -5.41
N ALA A 54 5.77 0.83 -4.18
CA ALA A 54 6.71 -0.23 -3.84
C ALA A 54 6.12 -1.63 -4.11
N PHE A 55 4.87 -1.84 -3.71
CA PHE A 55 4.16 -3.10 -3.93
C PHE A 55 3.93 -3.37 -5.43
N GLN A 56 3.51 -2.37 -6.20
CA GLN A 56 3.33 -2.51 -7.65
C GLN A 56 4.64 -2.90 -8.34
N LYS A 57 5.75 -2.25 -7.96
CA LYS A 57 7.06 -2.58 -8.50
C LYS A 57 7.49 -4.01 -8.14
N GLU A 58 7.31 -4.41 -6.88
CA GLU A 58 7.64 -5.77 -6.44
C GLU A 58 6.81 -6.82 -7.18
N MET A 59 5.51 -6.56 -7.38
CA MET A 59 4.62 -7.48 -8.10
C MET A 59 4.99 -7.58 -9.58
N GLU A 60 5.34 -6.48 -10.23
CA GLU A 60 5.82 -6.48 -11.61
C GLU A 60 7.13 -7.29 -11.74
N GLU A 61 8.09 -7.07 -10.85
CA GLU A 61 9.35 -7.84 -10.84
C GLU A 61 9.11 -9.34 -10.60
N ARG A 62 8.21 -9.70 -9.68
CA ARG A 62 7.83 -11.10 -9.43
C ARG A 62 7.15 -11.71 -10.65
N HIS A 63 6.26 -10.97 -11.31
CA HIS A 63 5.57 -11.44 -12.50
C HIS A 63 6.55 -11.71 -13.64
N GLN A 64 7.46 -10.79 -13.91
CA GLN A 64 8.49 -10.95 -14.94
C GLN A 64 9.40 -12.16 -14.67
N ARG A 65 9.80 -12.38 -13.41
CA ARG A 65 10.58 -13.58 -13.02
C ARG A 65 9.79 -14.86 -13.27
N SER A 66 8.52 -14.89 -12.86
CA SER A 66 7.64 -16.04 -13.06
C SER A 66 7.41 -16.34 -14.55
N LEU A 67 7.24 -15.31 -15.37
CA LEU A 67 7.14 -15.45 -16.83
C LEU A 67 8.43 -16.05 -17.41
N ALA A 68 9.59 -15.51 -17.05
CA ALA A 68 10.87 -16.01 -17.54
C ALA A 68 11.12 -17.47 -17.14
N GLU A 69 10.72 -17.87 -15.92
CA GLU A 69 10.78 -19.27 -15.48
C GLU A 69 9.84 -20.16 -16.30
N ALA A 70 8.60 -19.73 -16.52
CA ALA A 70 7.63 -20.47 -17.31
C ALA A 70 8.08 -20.64 -18.78
N GLU A 71 8.64 -19.59 -19.39
CA GLU A 71 9.20 -19.65 -20.74
C GLU A 71 10.37 -20.63 -20.85
N LYS A 72 11.25 -20.63 -19.84
CA LYS A 72 12.39 -21.55 -19.78
C LYS A 72 11.92 -22.99 -19.67
N ASP A 73 10.91 -23.26 -18.85
CA ASP A 73 10.36 -24.60 -18.68
C ASP A 73 9.60 -25.07 -19.92
N LEU A 74 8.86 -24.18 -20.58
CA LEU A 74 8.23 -24.47 -21.87
C LEU A 74 9.28 -24.81 -22.94
N THR A 75 10.34 -24.03 -23.02
CA THR A 75 11.44 -24.26 -23.98
C THR A 75 12.11 -25.61 -23.71
N ARG A 76 12.34 -25.96 -22.45
CA ARG A 76 12.88 -27.28 -22.06
C ARG A 76 11.94 -28.41 -22.46
N ALA A 77 10.63 -28.25 -22.25
CA ALA A 77 9.63 -29.24 -22.62
C ALA A 77 9.58 -29.44 -24.14
N LEU A 78 9.59 -28.36 -24.92
CA LEU A 78 9.63 -28.43 -26.39
C LEU A 78 10.89 -29.13 -26.89
N ASN A 79 12.07 -28.75 -26.37
CA ASN A 79 13.32 -29.40 -26.71
C ASN A 79 13.31 -30.90 -26.37
N ALA A 80 12.70 -31.28 -25.25
CA ALA A 80 12.57 -32.68 -24.86
C ALA A 80 11.68 -33.48 -25.84
N ILE A 81 10.63 -32.86 -26.39
CA ILE A 81 9.77 -33.46 -27.42
C ILE A 81 10.55 -33.59 -28.74
N GLU A 82 11.26 -32.55 -29.17
CA GLU A 82 12.04 -32.57 -30.41
C GLU A 82 13.18 -33.60 -30.38
N GLN A 83 13.71 -33.90 -29.19
CA GLN A 83 14.78 -34.88 -29.00
C GLN A 83 14.28 -36.31 -28.78
N ILE A 84 12.97 -36.58 -28.86
CA ILE A 84 12.47 -37.96 -28.78
C ILE A 84 12.99 -38.74 -29.99
N PRO A 85 13.75 -39.82 -29.78
CA PRO A 85 14.33 -40.55 -30.90
C PRO A 85 13.26 -41.36 -31.66
N ASP A 86 13.37 -41.38 -32.99
CA ASP A 86 12.39 -41.99 -33.90
C ASP A 86 12.09 -43.47 -33.61
N ASN A 87 13.08 -44.21 -33.09
CA ASN A 87 12.90 -45.61 -32.72
C ASN A 87 11.89 -45.77 -31.57
N ALA A 88 11.91 -44.87 -30.58
CA ALA A 88 10.98 -44.87 -29.47
C ALA A 88 9.55 -44.54 -29.94
N LEU A 89 9.41 -43.60 -30.88
CA LEU A 89 8.12 -43.28 -31.51
C LEU A 89 7.55 -44.48 -32.28
N LYS A 90 8.37 -45.15 -33.10
CA LYS A 90 7.97 -46.34 -33.85
C LYS A 90 7.56 -47.50 -32.94
N GLU A 91 8.27 -47.70 -31.83
CA GLU A 91 7.95 -48.75 -30.86
C GLU A 91 6.61 -48.47 -30.15
N GLN A 92 6.35 -47.22 -29.78
CA GLN A 92 5.07 -46.82 -29.19
C GLN A 92 3.90 -46.94 -30.17
N MET A 93 4.08 -46.50 -31.42
CA MET A 93 3.07 -46.70 -32.48
C MET A 93 2.73 -48.18 -32.66
N SER A 94 3.75 -49.05 -32.67
CA SER A 94 3.55 -50.50 -32.80
C SER A 94 2.77 -51.08 -31.62
N LYS A 95 3.01 -50.60 -30.39
CA LYS A 95 2.24 -51.00 -29.19
C LYS A 95 0.78 -50.57 -29.28
N ILE A 96 0.51 -49.35 -29.74
CA ILE A 96 -0.86 -48.83 -29.92
C ILE A 96 -1.60 -49.66 -30.99
N VAL A 97 -0.99 -49.89 -32.15
CA VAL A 97 -1.59 -50.67 -33.24
C VAL A 97 -1.90 -52.10 -32.79
N LYS A 98 -0.98 -52.75 -32.06
CA LYS A 98 -1.26 -54.08 -31.48
C LYS A 98 -2.48 -54.08 -30.57
N LYS A 99 -2.61 -53.07 -29.71
CA LYS A 99 -3.72 -52.95 -28.76
C LYS A 99 -5.08 -52.76 -29.44
N PHE A 100 -5.11 -52.12 -30.61
CA PHE A 100 -6.33 -51.95 -31.42
C PHE A 100 -6.61 -53.13 -32.36
N GLY A 101 -5.60 -53.89 -32.77
CA GLY A 101 -5.78 -55.10 -33.58
C GLY A 101 -6.25 -56.33 -32.79
N GLU A 102 -6.22 -56.26 -31.46
CA GLU A 102 -6.72 -57.29 -30.53
C GLU A 102 -8.18 -57.05 -30.08
N LEU A 103 -8.82 -55.96 -30.54
CA LEU A 103 -10.26 -55.67 -30.41
C LEU A 103 -11.01 -56.08 -31.68
#